data_AF-A0A2R4MWR3-F1
#
_entry.id   AF-A0A2R4MWR3-F1
#
_cell.length_a   1.000
_cell.length_b   1.000
_cell.length_c   1.000
_cell.angle_alpha   90.00
_cell.angle_beta   90.00
_cell.angle_gamma   90.00
#
_symmetry.space_group_name_H-M   'P 1'
#
loop_
_entity.id
_entity.type
_entity.pdbx_description
1 polymer ?
#
loop_
_entity_poly.entity_id
_entity_poly.type
_entity_poly.pdbx_seq_one_letter_code
_entity_poly.pdbx_strand_id
1 'polypeptide(L)' 'MKKKREDIIDFAKLSKKYRTNVKRIVSLWQKGKDDFEVSSSLGIDYFTLKQLRYEIEQAHLRHRYQSWINSHSLQR' A
#
# COMPACT_ATOMS: atom_id res chain seq x y z
N MET A 1 -6.08 -9.89 -20.93
CA MET A 1 -4.89 -9.51 -20.13
C MET A 1 -5.27 -8.34 -19.24
N LYS A 2 -5.40 -8.53 -17.92
CA LYS A 2 -5.78 -7.43 -17.00
C LYS A 2 -4.60 -6.46 -16.92
N LYS A 3 -4.78 -5.21 -17.38
CA LYS A 3 -3.83 -4.10 -17.25
C LYS A 3 -3.30 -4.09 -15.80
N LYS A 4 -2.03 -4.43 -15.62
CA LYS A 4 -1.36 -4.36 -14.32
C LYS A 4 -1.34 -2.87 -14.00
N ARG A 5 -2.19 -2.42 -13.08
CA ARG A 5 -2.10 -1.05 -12.53
C ARG A 5 -0.64 -0.91 -12.13
N GLU A 6 0.09 -0.04 -12.81
CA GLU A 6 1.48 0.24 -12.45
C GLU A 6 1.49 0.43 -10.95
N ASP A 7 2.35 -0.32 -10.27
CA ASP A 7 2.34 -0.41 -8.82
C ASP A 7 2.64 1.00 -8.28
N ILE A 8 1.58 1.79 -8.02
CA ILE A 8 1.59 3.13 -7.41
C ILE A 8 2.44 3.14 -6.13
N ILE A 9 2.59 1.95 -5.56
CA ILE A 9 3.32 1.67 -4.35
C ILE A 9 4.55 0.83 -4.69
N ASP A 10 5.72 1.37 -4.37
CA ASP A 10 6.97 0.62 -4.42
C ASP A 10 7.04 -0.35 -3.22
N PHE A 11 6.51 -1.56 -3.42
CA PHE A 11 6.58 -2.61 -2.41
C PHE A 11 8.01 -3.06 -2.10
N ALA A 12 8.97 -2.91 -3.02
CA ALA A 12 10.37 -3.28 -2.76
C ALA A 12 11.00 -2.31 -1.77
N LYS A 13 10.76 -1.00 -1.95
CA LYS A 13 11.19 0.04 -1.02
C LYS A 13 10.57 -0.13 0.36
N LEU A 14 9.26 -0.38 0.43
CA LEU A 14 8.58 -0.62 1.71
C LEU A 14 9.08 -1.90 2.40
N SER A 15 9.29 -2.98 1.64
CA SER A 15 9.82 -4.23 2.17
C SER A 15 11.22 -4.04 2.77
N LYS A 16 12.07 -3.22 2.13
CA LYS A 16 13.39 -2.87 2.66
C LYS A 16 13.30 -2.00 3.93
N LYS A 17 12.40 -1.02 3.94
CA LYS A 17 12.20 -0.10 5.08
C LYS A 17 11.75 -0.83 6.34
N TYR A 18 10.73 -1.66 6.21
CA TYR A 18 10.14 -2.38 7.34
C TYR A 18 10.77 -3.75 7.59
N ARG A 19 11.67 -4.22 6.71
CA ARG A 19 12.28 -5.56 6.76
C ARG A 19 11.24 -6.69 6.77
N THR A 20 10.11 -6.48 6.09
CA THR A 20 9.00 -7.43 6.03
C THR A 20 8.56 -7.68 4.59
N ASN A 21 7.83 -8.77 4.38
CA ASN A 21 7.26 -9.07 3.06
C ASN A 21 5.93 -8.31 2.86
N VAL A 22 6.03 -7.09 2.33
CA VAL A 22 4.87 -6.21 2.11
C VAL A 22 3.86 -6.81 1.15
N LYS A 23 4.30 -7.55 0.13
CA LYS A 23 3.38 -8.23 -0.81
C LYS A 23 2.50 -9.25 -0.09
N ARG A 24 3.08 -10.01 0.84
CA ARG A 24 2.33 -11.00 1.65
C ARG A 24 1.35 -10.31 2.59
N ILE A 25 1.76 -9.21 3.23
CA ILE A 25 0.90 -8.41 4.11
C ILE A 25 -0.30 -7.85 3.33
N VAL A 26 -0.06 -7.20 2.20
CA VAL A 26 -1.13 -6.65 1.34
C VAL A 26 -2.07 -7.74 0.85
N SER A 27 -1.54 -8.93 0.51
CA SER A 27 -2.38 -10.07 0.11
C SER A 27 -3.32 -10.53 1.25
N LEU A 28 -2.88 -10.47 2.50
CA LEU A 28 -3.73 -10.81 3.65
C LEU A 28 -4.80 -9.75 3.91
N TRP A 29 -4.46 -8.46 3.83
CA TRP A 29 -5.44 -7.38 3.91
C TRP A 29 -6.49 -7.46 2.79
N GLN A 30 -6.08 -7.82 1.57
CA GLN A 30 -7.01 -8.04 0.46
C GLN A 30 -7.96 -9.23 0.69
N LYS A 31 -7.58 -10.18 1.55
CA LYS A 31 -8.44 -11.29 1.99
C LYS A 31 -9.33 -10.91 3.18
N GLY A 32 -9.34 -9.64 3.59
CA GLY A 32 -10.18 -9.14 4.68
C GLY A 32 -9.57 -9.29 6.07
N LYS A 33 -8.31 -9.74 6.19
CA LYS A 33 -7.65 -9.82 7.49
C LYS A 33 -7.37 -8.43 8.06
N ASP A 34 -7.55 -8.26 9.36
CA ASP A 34 -7.17 -7.03 10.06
C ASP A 34 -5.69 -7.01 10.46
N ASP A 35 -5.23 -5.86 10.97
CA ASP A 35 -3.82 -5.67 11.32
C ASP A 35 -3.37 -6.58 12.50
N PHE A 36 -4.30 -6.96 13.40
CA PHE A 36 -4.01 -7.85 14.51
C PHE A 36 -3.87 -9.31 14.04
N GLU A 37 -4.77 -9.78 13.18
CA GLU A 37 -4.68 -11.10 12.56
C GLU A 37 -3.43 -11.25 11.70
N VAL A 38 -3.05 -10.19 10.98
CA VAL A 38 -1.81 -10.16 10.20
C VAL A 38 -0.59 -10.20 11.12
N SER A 39 -0.59 -9.40 12.19
CA SER A 39 0.46 -9.39 13.21
C SER A 39 0.68 -10.78 13.79
N SER A 40 -0.39 -11.41 14.28
CA SER A 40 -0.37 -12.75 14.85
C SER A 40 0.11 -13.80 13.84
N SER A 41 -0.36 -13.73 12.58
CA SER A 41 0.00 -14.73 11.57
C SER A 41 1.42 -14.63 11.01
N LEU A 42 2.03 -13.44 11.05
CA LEU A 42 3.35 -13.18 10.46
C LEU A 42 4.44 -12.87 11.51
N GLY A 43 4.09 -12.73 12.78
CA GLY A 43 5.01 -12.31 13.83
C GLY A 43 5.53 -10.88 13.64
N ILE A 44 4.74 -10.03 12.97
CA ILE A 44 5.10 -8.62 12.71
C ILE A 44 4.44 -7.77 13.78
N ASP A 45 5.19 -6.82 14.32
CA ASP A 45 4.66 -5.85 15.27
C ASP A 45 3.43 -5.08 14.71
N TYR A 46 2.40 -4.92 15.54
CA TYR A 46 1.15 -4.28 15.16
C TYR A 46 1.36 -2.81 14.75
N PHE A 47 2.24 -2.08 15.45
CA PHE A 47 2.52 -0.69 15.13
C PHE A 47 3.20 -0.56 13.76
N THR A 48 4.09 -1.49 13.43
CA THR A 48 4.71 -1.60 12.10
C THR A 48 3.66 -1.79 10.99
N LEU A 49 2.65 -2.63 11.22
CA LEU A 49 1.55 -2.84 10.26
C LEU A 49 0.69 -1.58 10.09
N LYS A 50 0.37 -0.88 11.18
CA LYS A 50 -0.36 0.38 11.15
C LYS A 50 0.38 1.45 10.35
N GLN A 51 1.68 1.59 10.55
CA GLN A 51 2.51 2.52 9.79
C GLN A 51 2.56 2.16 8.30
N LEU A 52 2.77 0.88 7.99
CA LEU A 52 2.80 0.40 6.61
C LEU A 52 1.48 0.69 5.89
N ARG A 53 0.35 0.42 6.55
CA ARG A 53 -0.99 0.67 6.01
C ARG A 53 -1.20 2.16 5.72
N TYR A 54 -0.83 3.03 6.66
CA TYR A 54 -0.89 4.47 6.48
C TYR A 54 -0.04 4.93 5.28
N GLU A 55 1.19 4.45 5.13
CA GLU A 55 2.05 4.84 3.99
C GLU A 55 1.48 4.43 2.63
N ILE A 56 0.85 3.26 2.57
CA ILE A 56 0.15 2.75 1.38
C ILE A 56 -1.05 3.63 1.06
N GLU A 57 -1.88 3.96 2.04
CA GLU A 57 -3.04 4.84 1.86
C GLU A 57 -2.62 6.24 1.38
N GLN A 58 -1.58 6.80 1.98
CA GLN A 58 -1.03 8.10 1.59
C GLN A 58 -0.46 8.09 0.17
N ALA A 59 0.18 7.01 -0.26
CA ALA A 59 0.65 6.85 -1.64
C ALA A 59 -0.51 6.85 -2.63
N HIS A 60 -1.59 6.14 -2.34
CA HIS A 60 -2.79 6.15 -3.17
C HIS A 60 -3.50 7.51 -3.19
N LEU A 61 -3.58 8.20 -2.05
CA LEU A 61 -4.16 9.54 -1.98
C LEU A 61 -3.39 10.53 -2.84
N ARG A 62 -2.05 10.57 -2.72
CA ARG A 62 -1.20 11.42 -3.57
C ARG A 62 -1.36 11.12 -5.05
N HIS A 63 -1.40 9.84 -5.42
CA HIS A 63 -1.56 9.46 -6.83
C HIS A 63 -2.94 9.86 -7.38
N ARG A 64 -4.01 9.68 -6.61
CA ARG A 64 -5.35 10.14 -6.99
C ARG A 64 -5.40 11.66 -7.16
N TYR A 65 -4.82 12.40 -6.22
CA TYR A 65 -4.76 13.85 -6.28
C TYR A 65 -3.95 14.35 -7.48
N GLN A 66 -2.78 13.75 -7.74
CA GLN A 66 -1.97 14.08 -8.91
C GLN A 66 -2.70 13.77 -10.22
N SER A 67 -3.37 12.63 -10.29
CA SER A 67 -4.18 12.26 -11.45
C SER A 67 -5.30 13.27 -11.68
N TRP A 68 -5.99 13.69 -10.61
CA TRP A 68 -7.02 14.72 -10.65
C TRP A 68 -6.47 16.05 -11.16
N ILE A 69 -5.35 16.54 -10.63
CA ILE A 69 -4.67 17.76 -11.09
C ILE A 69 -4.38 17.67 -12.59
N ASN A 70 -3.71 16.60 -13.02
CA ASN A 70 -3.28 16.43 -14.40
C ASN A 70 -4.47 16.41 -15.37
N SER A 71 -5.59 15.79 -14.98
CA SER A 71 -6.81 15.78 -15.79
C SER A 71 -7.49 17.16 -15.86
N HIS A 72 -7.44 17.96 -14.79
CA HIS A 72 -8.05 19.29 -14.76
C HIS A 72 -7.17 20.36 -15.41
N SER A 73 -5.84 20.22 -15.37
CA SER A 73 -4.91 21.15 -16.03
C SER A 73 -4.89 21.03 -17.55
N LEU A 74 -5.42 19.93 -18.11
CA LEU A 74 -5.56 19.71 -19.56
C LEU A 74 -6.83 20.34 -20.16
N GLN A 75 -7.69 20.96 -19.34
CA GLN A 75 -8.93 21.62 -19.78
C GLN A 75 -8.84 23.15 -19.84
N ARG A 76 -7.62 23.72 -19.76
CA ARG A 76 -7.38 25.17 -19.85
C ARG A 76 -6.63 25.55 -21.11
#